data_AF-A0A4U5TUG7-F1
#
_entry.id   AF-A0A4U5TUG7-F1
#
_cell.length_a   1.000
_cell.length_b   1.000
_cell.length_c   1.000
_cell.angle_alpha   90.00
_cell.angle_beta   90.00
_cell.angle_gamma   90.00
#
_symmetry.space_group_name_H-M   'P 1'
#
loop_
_entity.id
_entity.type
_entity.pdbx_description
1 polymer ?
#
loop_
_entity_poly.entity_id
_entity_poly.type
_entity_poly.pdbx_seq_one_letter_code
_entity_poly.pdbx_strand_id
1 'polypeptide(L)'
;MKSKKFAAKDGNWKKSKNDTQGVKKKRKWVPESKIFEGNLKEGQGFAFKRKEKFKHEYNKLLRKEEKKKKNPGTETLYQDEYPEHLRHLYVAEAEKLKNEAWTNRMNRSKLRMKGHEKGEETGENDAAAHESEEHPDPGVTGESELTDSVSGKPEPTAASEKESLPMSNRMRKKMLKKTSYQKTKEEFESVKEKRRKKKEEYLKNKQQREEAIQKYKQKKMETFQMLSKKTKKGQPNLNLQMEYLLQKIQGPK
;
A
#
# COMPACT_ATOMS: atom_id res chain seq x y z
N MET A 1 47.32 25.11 2.89
CA MET A 1 46.10 25.95 2.81
C MET A 1 45.48 26.09 4.20
N LYS A 2 44.83 27.21 4.51
CA LYS A 2 44.49 27.62 5.90
C LYS A 2 43.26 26.87 6.45
N SER A 3 43.41 26.14 7.56
CA SER A 3 42.30 25.54 8.29
C SER A 3 41.60 26.58 9.18
N LYS A 4 40.38 26.97 8.81
CA LYS A 4 39.60 28.00 9.52
C LYS A 4 38.82 27.35 10.67
N LYS A 5 39.41 27.29 11.86
CA LYS A 5 38.69 26.86 13.08
C LYS A 5 37.57 27.86 13.38
N PHE A 6 36.34 27.39 13.48
CA PHE A 6 35.23 28.21 13.99
C PHE A 6 35.40 28.35 15.51
N ALA A 7 35.57 29.59 15.98
CA ALA A 7 35.50 29.90 17.41
C ALA A 7 34.03 29.88 17.86
N ALA A 8 33.74 29.17 18.94
CA ALA A 8 32.46 29.32 19.63
C ALA A 8 32.38 30.75 20.18
N LYS A 9 31.27 31.43 19.92
CA LYS A 9 31.06 32.83 20.31
C LYS A 9 30.30 32.86 21.63
N ASP A 10 31.01 33.12 22.72
CA ASP A 10 30.41 33.14 24.06
C ASP A 10 29.29 34.19 24.14
N GLY A 11 28.07 33.68 24.36
CA GLY A 11 26.86 34.48 24.49
C GLY A 11 26.84 35.23 25.82
N ASN A 12 27.29 36.48 25.80
CA ASN A 12 27.27 37.42 26.92
C ASN A 12 25.85 37.64 27.49
N TRP A 13 25.44 36.79 28.43
CA TRP A 13 24.13 36.89 29.09
C TRP A 13 24.21 37.75 30.34
N LYS A 14 24.26 39.08 30.16
CA LYS A 14 24.09 40.03 31.27
C LYS A 14 22.68 39.88 31.84
N LYS A 15 22.55 39.21 32.99
CA LYS A 15 21.32 39.19 33.79
C LYS A 15 21.12 40.56 34.42
N SER A 16 20.08 41.29 34.03
CA SER A 16 19.63 42.47 34.76
C SER A 16 19.12 42.06 36.14
N LYS A 17 19.77 42.55 37.20
CA LYS A 17 19.24 42.48 38.56
C LYS A 17 18.16 43.55 38.70
N ASN A 18 16.90 43.15 38.70
CA ASN A 18 15.76 43.93 39.17
C ASN A 18 14.68 42.93 39.62
N ASP A 19 14.77 42.50 40.87
CA ASP A 19 13.81 41.58 41.49
C ASP A 19 13.33 42.24 42.80
N THR A 20 12.32 43.11 42.67
CA THR A 20 11.62 43.68 43.83
C THR A 20 10.87 42.56 44.53
N GLN A 21 10.97 42.49 45.87
CA GLN A 21 10.50 41.36 46.66
C GLN A 21 8.96 41.25 46.67
N GLY A 22 8.40 40.66 45.60
CA GLY A 22 7.01 40.22 45.54
C GLY A 22 6.83 38.87 46.22
N VAL A 23 5.68 38.69 46.89
CA VAL A 23 5.30 37.44 47.57
C VAL A 23 5.49 36.22 46.66
N LYS A 24 6.32 35.26 47.10
CA LYS A 24 6.64 34.02 46.37
C LYS A 24 5.42 33.09 46.26
N LYS A 25 4.52 33.38 45.31
CA LYS A 25 3.39 32.50 44.96
C LYS A 25 3.94 31.14 44.51
N LYS A 26 3.53 30.05 45.18
CA LYS A 26 3.99 28.70 44.81
C LYS A 26 3.57 28.39 43.36
N ARG A 27 4.48 27.83 42.56
CA ARG A 27 4.18 27.39 41.19
C ARG A 27 3.07 26.35 41.24
N LYS A 28 1.98 26.60 40.50
CA LYS A 28 0.94 25.58 40.28
C LYS A 28 1.57 24.40 39.55
N TRP A 29 1.30 23.18 40.01
CA TRP A 29 1.73 21.98 39.31
C TRP A 29 1.02 21.89 37.96
N VAL A 30 1.77 21.62 36.89
CA VAL A 30 1.25 21.48 35.53
C VAL A 30 1.52 20.04 35.10
N PRO A 31 0.49 19.26 34.71
CA PRO A 31 0.69 17.91 34.18
C PRO A 31 1.65 17.91 32.99
N GLU A 32 2.52 16.92 32.91
CA GLU A 32 3.55 16.83 31.85
C GLU A 32 2.93 16.82 30.44
N SER A 33 1.72 16.25 30.29
CA SER A 33 0.93 16.25 29.05
C SER A 33 0.50 17.64 28.55
N LYS A 34 0.57 18.68 29.39
CA LYS A 34 0.30 20.08 29.02
C LYS A 34 1.56 20.89 28.72
N ILE A 35 2.75 20.30 28.80
CA ILE A 35 4.01 20.97 28.45
C ILE A 35 4.13 20.98 26.92
N PHE A 36 4.09 22.16 26.31
CA PHE A 36 4.26 22.30 24.86
C PHE A 36 5.71 21.97 24.46
N GLU A 37 5.89 20.89 23.71
CA GLU A 37 7.20 20.46 23.25
C GLU A 37 7.72 21.27 22.04
N GLY A 38 8.31 22.45 22.30
CA GLY A 38 9.09 23.18 21.29
C GLY A 38 9.01 24.70 21.41
N ASN A 39 9.67 25.38 20.46
CA ASN A 39 9.70 26.84 20.39
C ASN A 39 8.53 27.40 19.54
N LEU A 40 7.53 27.98 20.20
CA LEU A 40 6.40 28.67 19.54
C LEU A 40 6.87 29.76 18.56
N LYS A 41 7.92 30.51 18.90
CA LYS A 41 8.50 31.57 18.04
C LYS A 41 9.11 31.04 16.73
N GLU A 42 9.51 29.79 16.69
CA GLU A 42 10.19 29.16 15.54
C GLU A 42 9.27 28.17 14.80
N GLY A 43 7.99 28.06 15.21
CA GLY A 43 7.05 27.08 14.67
C GLY A 43 7.39 25.62 15.00
N GLN A 44 8.34 25.38 15.91
CA GLN A 44 8.73 24.05 16.34
C GLN A 44 7.72 23.53 17.37
N GLY A 45 7.09 22.41 17.07
CA GLY A 45 6.07 21.79 17.91
C GLY A 45 5.62 20.44 17.33
N PHE A 46 4.51 19.90 17.83
CA PHE A 46 4.02 18.57 17.46
C PHE A 46 3.83 18.35 15.94
N ALA A 47 3.35 19.38 15.21
CA ALA A 47 3.21 19.32 13.75
C ALA A 47 4.58 19.24 13.03
N PHE A 48 5.60 19.92 13.56
CA PHE A 48 6.98 19.84 13.06
C PHE A 48 7.56 18.45 13.33
N LYS A 49 7.45 17.93 14.57
CA LYS A 49 7.87 16.56 14.92
C LYS A 49 7.20 15.49 14.05
N ARG A 50 5.91 15.63 13.71
CA ARG A 50 5.23 14.74 12.74
C ARG A 50 5.87 14.83 11.34
N LYS A 51 6.11 16.04 10.83
CA LYS A 51 6.76 16.26 9.51
C LYS A 51 8.16 15.65 9.48
N GLU A 52 8.93 15.76 10.56
CA GLU A 52 10.24 15.12 10.70
C GLU A 52 10.17 13.59 10.75
N LYS A 53 9.20 13.01 11.49
CA LYS A 53 8.97 11.56 11.48
C LYS A 53 8.68 11.04 10.07
N PHE A 54 7.76 11.67 9.33
CA PHE A 54 7.47 11.30 7.94
C PHE A 54 8.70 11.44 7.01
N LYS A 55 9.47 12.53 7.14
CA LYS A 55 10.74 12.70 6.40
C LYS A 55 11.76 11.61 6.75
N HIS A 56 11.86 11.24 8.02
CA HIS A 56 12.77 10.19 8.47
C HIS A 56 12.35 8.82 7.92
N GLU A 57 11.06 8.49 7.95
CA GLU A 57 10.54 7.24 7.39
C GLU A 57 10.75 7.14 5.87
N TYR A 58 10.51 8.21 5.13
CA TYR A 58 10.81 8.30 3.70
C TYR A 58 12.31 8.10 3.41
N ASN A 59 13.18 8.84 4.11
CA ASN A 59 14.63 8.68 3.98
C ASN A 59 15.12 7.30 4.43
N LYS A 60 14.44 6.64 5.37
CA LYS A 60 14.71 5.26 5.81
C LYS A 60 14.32 4.25 4.73
N LEU A 61 13.28 4.49 3.93
CA LEU A 61 12.95 3.69 2.75
C LEU A 61 13.98 3.88 1.64
N LEU A 62 14.33 5.12 1.28
CA LEU A 62 15.39 5.41 0.30
C LEU A 62 16.72 4.74 0.68
N ARG A 63 17.15 4.85 1.95
CA ARG A 63 18.35 4.15 2.45
C ARG A 63 18.27 2.63 2.33
N LYS A 64 17.09 2.02 2.41
CA LYS A 64 16.91 0.57 2.18
C LYS A 64 17.01 0.23 0.69
N GLU A 65 16.38 1.02 -0.18
CA GLU A 65 16.46 0.83 -1.63
C GLU A 65 17.88 1.02 -2.17
N GLU A 66 18.57 2.07 -1.74
CA GLU A 66 19.97 2.29 -2.08
C GLU A 66 20.87 1.14 -1.60
N LYS A 67 20.66 0.63 -0.37
CA LYS A 67 21.42 -0.52 0.13
C LYS A 67 21.17 -1.78 -0.71
N LYS A 68 19.93 -2.04 -1.12
CA LYS A 68 19.62 -3.14 -2.06
C LYS A 68 20.33 -2.96 -3.40
N LYS A 69 20.31 -1.75 -3.96
CA LYS A 69 21.00 -1.44 -5.24
C LYS A 69 22.52 -1.49 -5.16
N LYS A 70 23.11 -1.16 -3.99
CA LYS A 70 24.56 -1.20 -3.74
C LYS A 70 25.06 -2.61 -3.44
N ASN A 71 24.22 -3.47 -2.86
CA ASN A 71 24.50 -4.88 -2.59
C ASN A 71 23.57 -5.80 -3.42
N PRO A 72 23.68 -5.84 -4.77
CA PRO A 72 22.93 -6.80 -5.57
C PRO A 72 23.38 -8.25 -5.31
N GLY A 73 24.60 -8.47 -4.80
CA GLY A 73 25.21 -9.78 -4.55
C GLY A 73 24.58 -10.64 -3.44
N THR A 74 23.37 -10.34 -2.97
CA THR A 74 22.55 -11.28 -2.18
C THR A 74 21.38 -11.87 -2.97
N GLU A 75 21.20 -11.46 -4.23
CA GLU A 75 20.26 -12.08 -5.17
C GLU A 75 20.88 -13.38 -5.71
N THR A 76 20.83 -14.43 -4.89
CA THR A 76 21.13 -15.85 -5.22
C THR A 76 22.46 -16.09 -5.94
N LEU A 77 23.58 -15.82 -5.27
CA LEU A 77 24.89 -16.39 -5.65
C LEU A 77 24.99 -17.89 -5.33
N TYR A 78 24.18 -18.37 -4.39
CA TYR A 78 23.80 -19.78 -4.30
C TYR A 78 22.50 -19.94 -5.10
N GLN A 79 22.60 -20.57 -6.27
CA GLN A 79 21.52 -21.44 -6.71
C GLN A 79 21.62 -22.66 -5.80
N ASP A 80 20.61 -22.85 -4.96
CA ASP A 80 20.45 -24.04 -4.12
C ASP A 80 20.05 -25.24 -5.00
N GLU A 81 20.92 -25.61 -5.94
CA GLU A 81 20.87 -26.89 -6.66
C GLU A 81 21.32 -28.02 -5.73
N TYR A 82 20.57 -28.17 -4.63
CA TYR A 82 20.60 -29.40 -3.84
C TYR A 82 20.24 -30.58 -4.74
N PRO A 83 20.93 -31.73 -4.60
CA PRO A 83 20.58 -32.94 -5.33
C PRO A 83 19.08 -33.25 -5.21
N GLU A 84 18.43 -33.49 -6.34
CA GLU A 84 16.96 -33.54 -6.46
C GLU A 84 16.29 -34.46 -5.42
N HIS A 85 16.94 -35.59 -5.10
CA HIS A 85 16.48 -36.56 -4.11
C HIS A 85 16.42 -36.02 -2.66
N LEU A 86 17.19 -35.00 -2.31
CA LEU A 86 17.17 -34.37 -0.97
C LEU A 86 16.20 -33.18 -0.87
N ARG A 87 15.70 -32.69 -2.01
CA ARG A 87 14.78 -31.54 -2.07
C ARG A 87 13.54 -31.76 -1.19
N HIS A 88 13.06 -32.99 -1.08
CA HIS A 88 11.91 -33.34 -0.24
C HIS A 88 12.15 -33.15 1.26
N LEU A 89 13.35 -33.49 1.77
CA LEU A 89 13.69 -33.29 3.18
C LEU A 89 13.74 -31.79 3.52
N TYR A 90 14.35 -30.99 2.66
CA TYR A 90 14.46 -29.54 2.86
C TYR A 90 13.11 -28.82 2.73
N VAL A 91 12.25 -29.25 1.79
CA VAL A 91 10.87 -28.74 1.70
C VAL A 91 10.08 -29.08 2.97
N ALA A 92 10.18 -30.32 3.48
CA ALA A 92 9.51 -30.73 4.71
C ALA A 92 10.00 -29.95 5.94
N GLU A 93 11.30 -29.67 6.06
CA GLU A 93 11.85 -28.83 7.13
C GLU A 93 11.34 -27.38 7.02
N ALA A 94 11.35 -26.79 5.82
CA ALA A 94 10.84 -25.45 5.58
C ALA A 94 9.33 -25.33 5.86
N GLU A 95 8.53 -26.36 5.56
CA GLU A 95 7.11 -26.44 5.90
C GLU A 95 6.90 -26.58 7.41
N LYS A 96 7.66 -27.43 8.09
CA LYS A 96 7.63 -27.56 9.55
C LYS A 96 7.94 -26.23 10.24
N LEU A 97 8.97 -25.50 9.79
CA LEU A 97 9.33 -24.17 10.31
C LEU A 97 8.24 -23.12 10.05
N LYS A 98 7.58 -23.15 8.88
CA LYS A 98 6.43 -22.27 8.59
C LYS A 98 5.24 -22.57 9.51
N ASN A 99 4.94 -23.85 9.71
CA ASN A 99 3.85 -24.31 10.57
C ASN A 99 4.14 -23.95 12.03
N GLU A 100 5.37 -24.12 12.51
CA GLU A 100 5.81 -23.69 13.83
C GLU A 100 5.77 -22.16 14.01
N ALA A 101 6.23 -21.39 13.02
CA ALA A 101 6.12 -19.93 13.06
C ALA A 101 4.66 -19.47 13.08
N TRP A 102 3.77 -20.16 12.36
CA TRP A 102 2.33 -19.90 12.36
C TRP A 102 1.68 -20.25 13.70
N THR A 103 1.94 -21.44 14.26
CA THR A 103 1.40 -21.82 15.58
C THR A 103 1.95 -20.91 16.68
N ASN A 104 3.23 -20.55 16.66
CA ASN A 104 3.82 -19.57 17.58
C ASN A 104 3.18 -18.17 17.44
N ARG A 105 2.87 -17.72 16.21
CA ARG A 105 2.12 -16.48 15.98
C ARG A 105 0.71 -16.55 16.56
N MET A 106 -0.01 -17.64 16.34
CA MET A 106 -1.35 -17.87 16.88
C MET A 106 -1.32 -17.97 18.41
N ASN A 107 -0.36 -18.67 19.00
CA ASN A 107 -0.16 -18.79 20.44
C ASN A 107 0.17 -17.42 21.06
N ARG A 108 1.02 -16.60 20.42
CA ARG A 108 1.29 -15.22 20.86
C ARG A 108 0.06 -14.32 20.75
N SER A 109 -0.86 -14.59 19.82
CA SER A 109 -2.15 -13.91 19.75
C SER A 109 -3.08 -14.36 20.89
N LYS A 110 -3.24 -15.68 21.10
CA LYS A 110 -4.02 -16.28 22.19
C LYS A 110 -3.54 -15.81 23.57
N LEU A 111 -2.22 -15.71 23.78
CA LEU A 111 -1.65 -15.18 25.03
C LEU A 111 -1.96 -13.69 25.26
N ARG A 112 -2.08 -12.89 24.20
CA ARG A 112 -2.51 -11.48 24.32
C ARG A 112 -3.99 -11.37 24.69
N MET A 113 -4.84 -12.21 24.10
CA MET A 113 -6.27 -12.28 24.48
C MET A 113 -6.46 -12.76 25.92
N LYS A 114 -5.78 -13.84 26.30
CA LYS A 114 -5.81 -14.41 27.67
C LYS A 114 -5.24 -13.46 28.74
N GLY A 115 -4.38 -12.52 28.33
CA GLY A 115 -3.90 -11.43 29.19
C GLY A 115 -4.96 -10.36 29.48
N HIS A 116 -5.99 -10.24 28.62
CA HIS A 116 -7.16 -9.38 28.84
C HIS A 116 -8.13 -10.06 29.84
N GLU A 117 -8.43 -11.35 29.61
CA GLU A 117 -9.35 -12.14 30.43
C GLU A 117 -8.95 -12.26 31.92
N LYS A 118 -7.65 -12.14 32.25
CA LYS A 118 -7.16 -12.13 33.64
C LYS A 118 -7.10 -10.75 34.30
N GLY A 119 -7.48 -9.68 33.59
CA GLY A 119 -7.57 -8.31 34.12
C GLY A 119 -9.00 -7.88 34.50
N GLU A 120 -10.02 -8.66 34.11
CA GLU A 120 -11.43 -8.27 34.20
C GLU A 120 -12.16 -8.95 35.35
N GLU A 121 -11.70 -8.72 36.59
CA GLU A 121 -12.51 -8.87 37.81
C GLU A 121 -12.69 -7.53 38.55
N THR A 122 -12.62 -6.41 37.82
CA THR A 122 -13.12 -5.08 38.26
C THR A 122 -13.31 -4.15 37.06
N GLY A 123 -14.51 -3.59 36.87
CA GLY A 123 -14.72 -2.33 36.15
C GLY A 123 -15.18 -2.40 34.68
N GLU A 124 -16.47 -2.64 34.50
CA GLU A 124 -17.38 -2.04 33.49
C GLU A 124 -16.83 -1.37 32.20
N ASN A 125 -17.29 -1.92 31.06
CA ASN A 125 -17.71 -1.21 29.83
C ASN A 125 -16.73 -0.27 29.09
N ASP A 126 -16.21 -0.71 27.92
CA ASP A 126 -16.73 -0.23 26.62
C ASP A 126 -16.20 -1.02 25.40
N ALA A 127 -16.95 -1.01 24.29
CA ALA A 127 -16.74 -1.92 23.16
C ALA A 127 -15.81 -1.38 22.04
N ALA A 128 -14.98 -2.25 21.46
CA ALA A 128 -14.39 -2.05 20.12
C ALA A 128 -13.93 -3.37 19.46
N ALA A 129 -14.87 -4.15 18.91
CA ALA A 129 -14.52 -5.24 18.00
C ALA A 129 -13.95 -4.68 16.69
N HIS A 130 -12.81 -5.21 16.23
CA HIS A 130 -12.27 -4.90 14.92
C HIS A 130 -11.79 -6.20 14.24
N GLU A 131 -12.72 -6.85 13.55
CA GLU A 131 -12.42 -7.99 12.68
C GLU A 131 -11.50 -7.56 11.52
N SER A 132 -10.62 -8.47 11.13
CA SER A 132 -9.76 -8.34 9.96
C SER A 132 -9.79 -9.65 9.17
N GLU A 133 -10.74 -9.72 8.25
CA GLU A 133 -10.87 -10.77 7.23
C GLU A 133 -9.71 -10.69 6.22
N GLU A 134 -8.92 -11.76 6.12
CA GLU A 134 -8.01 -12.02 4.99
C GLU A 134 -8.53 -13.21 4.18
N HIS A 135 -8.70 -13.00 2.86
CA HIS A 135 -9.21 -14.00 1.92
C HIS A 135 -8.27 -15.21 1.72
N PRO A 136 -8.84 -16.40 1.47
CA PRO A 136 -8.22 -17.38 0.58
C PRO A 136 -9.18 -17.91 -0.51
N ASP A 137 -8.59 -18.25 -1.66
CA ASP A 137 -9.10 -19.05 -2.80
C ASP A 137 -7.83 -19.41 -3.64
N PRO A 138 -7.75 -20.45 -4.52
CA PRO A 138 -8.85 -21.23 -5.11
C PRO A 138 -8.63 -22.77 -5.32
N GLY A 139 -9.71 -23.49 -5.68
CA GLY A 139 -9.64 -24.56 -6.71
C GLY A 139 -10.39 -25.90 -6.48
N VAL A 140 -10.87 -26.48 -7.61
CA VAL A 140 -11.38 -27.88 -7.83
C VAL A 140 -12.83 -28.14 -7.32
N THR A 141 -13.92 -28.04 -8.09
CA THR A 141 -14.43 -28.71 -9.34
C THR A 141 -15.12 -30.08 -9.16
N GLY A 142 -16.31 -30.24 -9.78
CA GLY A 142 -17.17 -31.45 -9.78
C GLY A 142 -18.62 -31.11 -9.42
N GLU A 143 -19.47 -30.59 -10.31
CA GLU A 143 -20.16 -31.25 -11.45
C GLU A 143 -21.25 -32.28 -11.05
N SER A 144 -22.52 -31.84 -11.09
CA SER A 144 -23.69 -32.62 -11.53
C SER A 144 -24.87 -31.68 -11.80
N GLU A 145 -25.82 -32.07 -12.66
CA GLU A 145 -26.74 -31.18 -13.37
C GLU A 145 -28.23 -31.27 -12.89
N LEU A 146 -29.04 -30.27 -13.30
CA LEU A 146 -30.48 -30.32 -13.70
C LEU A 146 -31.49 -31.12 -12.83
N THR A 147 -32.68 -30.63 -12.42
CA THR A 147 -33.50 -29.43 -12.76
C THR A 147 -34.06 -28.78 -11.45
N ASP A 148 -35.05 -27.86 -11.35
CA ASP A 148 -35.99 -27.20 -12.28
C ASP A 148 -36.49 -25.83 -11.74
N SER A 149 -37.45 -25.22 -12.45
CA SER A 149 -38.54 -24.29 -12.05
C SER A 149 -38.66 -23.94 -10.56
N VAL A 150 -38.71 -22.65 -10.17
CA VAL A 150 -39.68 -21.67 -10.67
C VAL A 150 -39.15 -20.23 -10.62
N SER A 151 -39.34 -19.48 -11.70
CA SER A 151 -38.91 -18.08 -11.83
C SER A 151 -39.93 -17.12 -11.21
N GLY A 152 -39.79 -16.84 -9.92
CA GLY A 152 -40.56 -15.81 -9.22
C GLY A 152 -40.00 -14.40 -9.43
N LYS A 153 -40.18 -13.80 -10.62
CA LYS A 153 -40.09 -12.34 -10.77
C LYS A 153 -41.19 -11.69 -9.92
N PRO A 154 -40.90 -10.68 -9.07
CA PRO A 154 -41.79 -9.55 -8.95
C PRO A 154 -41.52 -8.65 -10.17
N GLU A 155 -42.39 -8.71 -11.19
CA GLU A 155 -42.41 -7.64 -12.18
C GLU A 155 -42.75 -6.32 -11.49
N PRO A 156 -42.20 -5.18 -11.95
CA PRO A 156 -42.55 -3.88 -11.40
C PRO A 156 -44.00 -3.59 -11.75
N THR A 157 -44.90 -3.81 -10.79
CA THR A 157 -46.30 -3.40 -10.90
C THR A 157 -46.37 -1.88 -11.05
N ALA A 158 -46.51 -1.44 -12.29
CA ALA A 158 -47.24 -0.21 -12.58
C ALA A 158 -48.64 -0.29 -11.92
N ALA A 159 -49.21 0.85 -11.56
CA ALA A 159 -50.44 0.97 -10.76
C ALA A 159 -50.32 0.50 -9.29
N SER A 160 -49.54 1.23 -8.50
CA SER A 160 -49.93 1.56 -7.11
C SER A 160 -50.37 3.03 -7.04
N GLU A 161 -51.31 3.40 -7.89
CA GLU A 161 -52.06 4.66 -7.80
C GLU A 161 -53.07 4.56 -6.65
N LYS A 162 -52.55 4.55 -5.42
CA LYS A 162 -53.35 4.70 -4.19
C LYS A 162 -53.05 6.06 -3.60
N GLU A 163 -53.82 7.06 -4.05
CA GLU A 163 -54.20 8.31 -3.38
C GLU A 163 -53.35 8.75 -2.16
N SER A 164 -52.03 8.88 -2.32
CA SER A 164 -51.22 9.54 -1.31
C SER A 164 -51.42 11.03 -1.48
N LEU A 165 -52.06 11.68 -0.50
CA LEU A 165 -52.12 13.14 -0.39
C LEU A 165 -50.78 13.75 -0.80
N PRO A 166 -50.75 14.82 -1.62
CA PRO A 166 -49.52 15.33 -2.22
C PRO A 166 -48.50 15.68 -1.13
N MET A 167 -47.55 14.77 -0.89
CA MET A 167 -46.63 14.87 0.23
C MET A 167 -45.91 16.21 0.17
N SER A 168 -46.16 17.06 1.16
CA SER A 168 -45.60 18.40 1.19
C SER A 168 -44.09 18.34 0.96
N ASN A 169 -43.53 19.32 0.26
CA ASN A 169 -42.12 19.32 -0.11
C ASN A 169 -41.18 19.20 1.11
N ARG A 170 -41.68 19.49 2.32
CA ARG A 170 -41.03 19.28 3.61
C ARG A 170 -40.92 17.80 4.02
N MET A 171 -41.91 16.95 3.73
CA MET A 171 -41.88 15.51 4.06
C MET A 171 -40.99 14.72 3.08
N ARG A 172 -41.08 15.00 1.76
CA ARG A 172 -40.12 14.45 0.78
C ARG A 172 -38.68 14.78 1.17
N LYS A 173 -38.38 16.02 1.55
CA LYS A 173 -37.06 16.44 2.09
C LYS A 173 -36.65 15.77 3.41
N LYS A 174 -37.55 15.09 4.13
CA LYS A 174 -37.19 14.28 5.31
C LYS A 174 -36.87 12.83 4.90
N MET A 175 -37.70 12.18 4.08
CA MET A 175 -37.47 10.79 3.69
C MET A 175 -36.27 10.62 2.74
N LEU A 176 -35.94 11.64 1.93
CA LEU A 176 -34.74 11.65 1.09
C LEU A 176 -33.42 11.84 1.87
N LYS A 177 -33.48 12.14 3.18
CA LYS A 177 -32.26 12.31 4.00
C LYS A 177 -31.78 10.96 4.53
N LYS A 178 -30.73 10.44 3.91
CA LYS A 178 -30.00 9.26 4.39
C LYS A 178 -29.49 9.47 5.82
N THR A 179 -29.63 8.44 6.66
CA THR A 179 -29.07 8.44 8.02
C THR A 179 -27.55 8.44 7.99
N SER A 180 -26.90 8.78 9.12
CA SER A 180 -25.44 8.80 9.19
C SER A 180 -24.83 7.43 8.86
N TYR A 181 -25.44 6.35 9.38
CA TYR A 181 -25.02 4.96 9.12
C TYR A 181 -25.16 4.57 7.64
N GLN A 182 -26.27 4.96 6.98
CA GLN A 182 -26.46 4.72 5.55
C GLN A 182 -25.36 5.39 4.71
N LYS A 183 -24.99 6.64 5.05
CA LYS A 183 -23.89 7.35 4.39
C LYS A 183 -22.56 6.63 4.57
N THR A 184 -22.22 6.21 5.79
CA THR A 184 -20.95 5.50 6.04
C THR A 184 -20.87 4.16 5.30
N LYS A 185 -21.99 3.45 5.14
CA LYS A 185 -22.05 2.21 4.35
C LYS A 185 -21.81 2.47 2.86
N GLU A 186 -22.49 3.45 2.29
CA GLU A 186 -22.31 3.86 0.88
C GLU A 186 -20.89 4.38 0.60
N GLU A 187 -20.30 5.13 1.54
CA GLU A 187 -18.91 5.58 1.43
C GLU A 187 -17.94 4.40 1.40
N PHE A 188 -18.11 3.41 2.29
CA PHE A 188 -17.31 2.18 2.32
C PHE A 188 -17.41 1.39 1.01
N GLU A 189 -18.62 1.19 0.49
CA GLU A 189 -18.87 0.54 -0.80
C GLU A 189 -18.20 1.32 -1.94
N SER A 190 -18.35 2.65 -1.98
CA SER A 190 -17.68 3.49 -2.99
C SER A 190 -16.15 3.41 -2.91
N VAL A 191 -15.57 3.27 -1.71
CA VAL A 191 -14.12 3.10 -1.52
C VAL A 191 -13.68 1.71 -1.98
N LYS A 192 -14.47 0.67 -1.73
CA LYS A 192 -14.23 -0.70 -2.22
C LYS A 192 -14.25 -0.75 -3.75
N GLU A 193 -15.22 -0.09 -4.39
CA GLU A 193 -15.27 0.06 -5.85
C GLU A 193 -14.08 0.86 -6.41
N LYS A 194 -13.76 2.02 -5.84
CA LYS A 194 -12.61 2.84 -6.28
C LYS A 194 -11.30 2.05 -6.18
N ARG A 195 -11.16 1.16 -5.18
CA ARG A 195 -10.02 0.23 -5.07
C ARG A 195 -10.03 -0.85 -6.16
N ARG A 196 -11.20 -1.41 -6.51
CA ARG A 196 -11.34 -2.39 -7.62
C ARG A 196 -11.01 -1.75 -8.97
N LYS A 197 -11.65 -0.63 -9.32
CA LYS A 197 -11.40 0.15 -10.55
C LYS A 197 -9.92 0.50 -10.72
N LYS A 198 -9.25 1.00 -9.66
CA LYS A 198 -7.79 1.26 -9.68
C LYS A 198 -6.92 0.00 -9.88
N LYS A 199 -7.33 -1.16 -9.36
CA LYS A 199 -6.61 -2.43 -9.59
C LYS A 199 -6.79 -2.89 -11.05
N GLU A 200 -8.00 -2.79 -11.59
CA GLU A 200 -8.31 -3.13 -12.99
C GLU A 200 -7.57 -2.23 -13.98
N GLU A 201 -7.59 -0.91 -13.76
CA GLU A 201 -6.80 0.08 -14.52
C GLU A 201 -5.30 -0.24 -14.45
N TYR A 202 -4.78 -0.56 -13.27
CA TYR A 202 -3.37 -0.93 -13.09
C TYR A 202 -3.02 -2.21 -13.88
N LEU A 203 -3.87 -3.24 -13.84
CA LEU A 203 -3.66 -4.48 -14.60
C LEU A 203 -3.68 -4.23 -16.12
N LYS A 204 -4.64 -3.46 -16.63
CA LYS A 204 -4.70 -3.08 -18.06
C LYS A 204 -3.47 -2.27 -18.48
N ASN A 205 -3.05 -1.29 -17.68
CA ASN A 205 -1.84 -0.50 -17.93
C ASN A 205 -0.56 -1.36 -17.86
N LYS A 206 -0.53 -2.38 -17.01
CA LYS A 206 0.59 -3.34 -16.93
C LYS A 206 0.65 -4.21 -18.19
N GLN A 207 -0.48 -4.79 -18.62
CA GLN A 207 -0.59 -5.57 -19.85
C GLN A 207 -0.16 -4.76 -21.08
N GLN A 208 -0.67 -3.53 -21.24
CA GLN A 208 -0.28 -2.65 -22.34
C GLN A 208 1.23 -2.35 -22.37
N ARG A 209 1.87 -2.18 -21.21
CA ARG A 209 3.33 -2.00 -21.12
C ARG A 209 4.08 -3.27 -21.49
N GLU A 210 3.63 -4.43 -21.00
CA GLU A 210 4.25 -5.72 -21.31
C GLU A 210 4.13 -6.06 -22.80
N GLU A 211 2.96 -5.86 -23.41
CA GLU A 211 2.74 -5.98 -24.84
C GLU A 211 3.62 -5.01 -25.65
N ALA A 212 3.71 -3.73 -25.24
CA ALA A 212 4.56 -2.76 -25.94
C ALA A 212 6.05 -3.16 -25.88
N ILE A 213 6.51 -3.67 -24.74
CA ILE A 213 7.87 -4.18 -24.56
C ILE A 213 8.09 -5.45 -25.41
N GLN A 214 7.12 -6.36 -25.47
CA GLN A 214 7.18 -7.56 -26.31
C GLN A 214 7.23 -7.19 -27.80
N LYS A 215 6.33 -6.32 -28.27
CA LYS A 215 6.30 -5.80 -29.66
C LYS A 215 7.61 -5.09 -30.04
N TYR A 216 8.20 -4.32 -29.12
CA TYR A 216 9.53 -3.73 -29.31
C TYR A 216 10.64 -4.80 -29.42
N LYS A 217 10.64 -5.80 -28.52
CA LYS A 217 11.62 -6.90 -28.55
C LYS A 217 11.49 -7.73 -29.84
N GLN A 218 10.28 -8.07 -30.27
CA GLN A 218 9.98 -8.78 -31.51
C GLN A 218 10.53 -8.02 -32.72
N LYS A 219 10.11 -6.76 -32.92
CA LYS A 219 10.64 -5.90 -33.99
C LYS A 219 12.16 -5.77 -33.96
N LYS A 220 12.78 -5.67 -32.77
CA LYS A 220 14.24 -5.62 -32.62
C LYS A 220 14.91 -6.94 -33.03
N MET A 221 14.32 -8.08 -32.70
CA MET A 221 14.83 -9.40 -33.09
C MET A 221 14.65 -9.67 -34.59
N GLU A 222 13.49 -9.33 -35.15
CA GLU A 222 13.20 -9.45 -36.59
C GLU A 222 14.15 -8.59 -37.43
N THR A 223 14.30 -7.31 -37.08
CA THR A 223 15.23 -6.42 -37.78
C THR A 223 16.68 -6.87 -37.64
N PHE A 224 17.09 -7.35 -36.45
CA PHE A 224 18.42 -7.94 -36.28
C PHE A 224 18.61 -9.18 -37.16
N GLN A 225 17.66 -10.13 -37.16
CA GLN A 225 17.72 -11.33 -38.00
C GLN A 225 17.78 -11.00 -39.50
N MET A 226 17.03 -10.00 -39.96
CA MET A 226 17.06 -9.56 -41.36
C MET A 226 18.40 -8.93 -41.74
N LEU A 227 18.93 -8.04 -40.90
CA LEU A 227 20.20 -7.34 -41.15
C LEU A 227 21.44 -8.21 -40.92
N SER A 228 21.35 -9.26 -40.10
CA SER A 228 22.44 -10.21 -39.83
C SER A 228 22.59 -11.31 -40.89
N LYS A 229 21.64 -11.44 -41.83
CA LYS A 229 21.72 -12.41 -42.93
C LYS A 229 22.92 -12.13 -43.84
N LYS A 230 23.68 -13.20 -44.11
CA LYS A 230 24.89 -13.18 -44.94
C LYS A 230 24.71 -14.04 -46.19
N THR A 231 25.47 -13.74 -47.23
CA THR A 231 25.54 -14.55 -48.45
C THR A 231 26.32 -15.84 -48.19
N LYS A 232 26.29 -16.80 -49.13
CA LYS A 232 27.09 -18.05 -49.06
C LYS A 232 28.61 -17.80 -48.88
N LYS A 233 29.10 -16.61 -49.23
CA LYS A 233 30.50 -16.18 -49.07
C LYS A 233 30.76 -15.41 -47.74
N GLY A 234 29.80 -15.37 -46.82
CA GLY A 234 29.92 -14.71 -45.51
C GLY A 234 29.80 -13.17 -45.53
N GLN A 235 29.62 -12.56 -46.71
CA GLN A 235 29.41 -11.12 -46.86
C GLN A 235 27.99 -10.72 -46.43
N PRO A 236 27.77 -9.49 -45.90
CA PRO A 236 26.42 -9.02 -45.58
C PRO A 236 25.52 -8.98 -46.83
N ASN A 237 24.24 -9.32 -46.68
CA ASN A 237 23.30 -9.27 -47.80
C ASN A 237 22.77 -7.83 -48.00
N LEU A 238 23.39 -7.10 -48.93
CA LEU A 238 23.12 -5.69 -49.19
C LEU A 238 21.65 -5.42 -49.58
N ASN A 239 21.01 -6.35 -50.30
CA ASN A 239 19.63 -6.17 -50.78
C ASN A 239 18.64 -6.08 -49.61
N LEU A 240 18.78 -6.95 -48.60
CA LEU A 240 17.94 -6.93 -47.40
C LEU A 240 18.15 -5.66 -46.55
N GLN A 241 19.38 -5.11 -46.55
CA GLN A 241 19.68 -3.84 -45.88
C GLN A 241 19.05 -2.66 -46.63
N MET A 242 19.04 -2.72 -47.96
CA MET A 242 18.41 -1.72 -48.84
C MET A 242 16.88 -1.74 -48.74
N GLU A 243 16.26 -2.92 -48.72
CA GLU A 243 14.82 -3.10 -48.46
C GLU A 243 14.40 -2.49 -47.11
N TYR A 244 15.15 -2.79 -46.04
CA TYR A 244 14.90 -2.21 -44.72
C TYR A 244 15.06 -0.68 -44.70
N LEU A 245 16.04 -0.14 -45.43
CA LEU A 245 16.24 1.30 -45.56
C LEU A 245 15.08 1.97 -46.33
N LEU A 246 14.64 1.38 -47.44
CA LEU A 246 13.49 1.84 -48.22
C LEU A 246 12.20 1.81 -47.37
N GLN A 247 11.96 0.73 -46.63
CA GLN A 247 10.83 0.63 -45.70
C GLN A 247 10.84 1.73 -44.63
N LYS A 248 12.02 2.13 -44.15
CA LYS A 248 12.19 3.21 -43.18
C LYS A 248 12.01 4.63 -43.76
N ILE A 249 12.21 4.79 -45.07
CA ILE A 249 12.00 6.05 -45.80
C ILE A 249 10.53 6.21 -46.23
N GLN A 250 9.92 5.13 -46.73
CA GLN A 250 8.56 5.12 -47.27
C GLN A 250 7.48 4.89 -46.20
N GLY A 251 7.84 4.28 -45.07
CA GLY A 251 6.90 4.03 -43.98
C GLY A 251 6.36 5.34 -43.38
N PRO A 252 5.07 5.38 -42.96
CA PRO A 252 4.55 6.52 -42.23
C PRO A 252 5.32 6.73 -40.93
N LYS A 253 5.62 8.00 -40.62
CA LYS A 253 6.36 8.42 -39.41
C LYS A 253 5.53 8.25 -38.13
#